data_AF-A0AA88HVP5-F1
#
_entry.id   AF-A0AA88HVP5-F1
#
_cell.length_a   1.000
_cell.length_b   1.000
_cell.length_c   1.000
_cell.angle_alpha   90.00
_cell.angle_beta   90.00
_cell.angle_gamma   90.00
#
_symmetry.space_group_name_H-M   'P 1'
#
loop_
_entity.id
_entity.type
_entity.pdbx_description
1 polymer ?
#
loop_
_entity_poly.entity_id
_entity_poly.type
_entity_poly.pdbx_seq_one_letter_code
_entity_poly.pdbx_strand_id
1 'polypeptide(L)'
;MLSCICTSANRVFSRLLTNPIDGLSGPLTPVELMVNLHTVDASKCDVKSLMKSITLCVEDTNTVTSEVIAIVINQLAEQPIMPTLLMRTILQALSLHPKLTGFVLNILQKLLVKQVWKNKVLWEGFIKCCEKTQPQSFSILLQLSPSQIGHVLTMCPSIREPMYSHVMQFPDSQRAHIPNSVVMMLYGAPVDEALQMKDEQYSYEVKTEAHDSYNS
;
A
#
# COMPACT_ATOMS: atom_id res chain seq x y z
N MET A 1 -24.18 19.06 -10.04
CA MET A 1 -23.21 18.38 -9.16
C MET A 1 -21.78 18.94 -9.30
N LEU A 2 -21.41 19.50 -10.47
CA LEU A 2 -20.17 20.28 -10.66
C LEU A 2 -20.03 21.55 -9.77
N SER A 3 -21.13 22.09 -9.23
CA SER A 3 -21.09 23.31 -8.41
C SER A 3 -20.59 23.08 -6.97
N CYS A 4 -20.68 21.88 -6.41
CA CYS A 4 -20.25 21.60 -5.02
C CYS A 4 -18.74 21.41 -4.89
N ILE A 5 -18.06 20.91 -5.93
CA ILE A 5 -16.60 20.77 -5.97
C ILE A 5 -15.96 22.17 -6.05
N CYS A 6 -16.57 23.09 -6.80
CA CYS A 6 -16.08 24.46 -6.97
C CYS A 6 -16.01 25.28 -5.68
N THR A 7 -16.90 25.12 -4.70
CA THR A 7 -16.96 26.07 -3.57
C THR A 7 -15.79 25.93 -2.60
N SER A 8 -15.33 24.70 -2.30
CA SER A 8 -14.13 24.48 -1.47
C SER A 8 -12.84 24.49 -2.29
N ALA A 9 -12.90 24.07 -3.55
CA ALA A 9 -11.72 23.94 -4.39
C ALA A 9 -11.39 25.21 -5.19
N ASN A 10 -12.24 26.25 -5.11
CA ASN A 10 -12.16 27.46 -5.93
C ASN A 10 -10.79 28.15 -5.91
N ARG A 11 -10.04 28.17 -4.80
CA ARG A 11 -8.70 28.79 -4.79
C ARG A 11 -7.63 27.97 -5.51
N VAL A 12 -7.66 26.65 -5.39
CA VAL A 12 -6.68 25.75 -6.03
C VAL A 12 -7.02 25.62 -7.52
N PHE A 13 -8.30 25.44 -7.83
CA PHE A 13 -8.79 25.42 -9.21
C PHE A 13 -8.61 26.79 -9.88
N SER A 14 -8.92 27.91 -9.21
CA SER A 14 -8.65 29.24 -9.77
C SER A 14 -7.17 29.42 -10.06
N ARG A 15 -6.24 29.00 -9.19
CA ARG A 15 -4.79 29.09 -9.47
C ARG A 15 -4.31 28.18 -10.61
N LEU A 16 -4.88 26.98 -10.76
CA LEU A 16 -4.61 26.09 -11.88
C LEU A 16 -5.21 26.60 -13.20
N LEU A 17 -6.29 27.37 -13.12
CA LEU A 17 -6.97 27.99 -14.27
C LEU A 17 -6.42 29.38 -14.62
N THR A 18 -5.80 30.12 -13.67
CA THR A 18 -5.27 31.49 -13.89
C THR A 18 -3.77 31.54 -14.15
N ASN A 19 -3.00 30.51 -13.78
CA ASN A 19 -1.64 30.32 -14.28
C ASN A 19 -1.70 29.25 -15.38
N PRO A 20 -1.83 29.63 -16.66
CA PRO A 20 -1.54 28.68 -17.72
C PRO A 20 -0.06 28.33 -17.57
N ILE A 21 0.21 27.11 -17.09
CA ILE A 21 1.50 26.48 -17.30
C ILE A 21 1.68 26.49 -18.83
N ASP A 22 2.75 27.15 -19.29
CA ASP A 22 3.02 27.49 -20.69
C ASP A 22 2.42 26.49 -21.70
N GLY A 23 1.34 26.89 -22.39
CA GLY A 23 0.80 26.18 -23.57
C GLY A 23 -0.55 25.46 -23.44
N LEU A 24 -1.18 25.37 -22.26
CA LEU A 24 -2.48 24.67 -22.12
C LEU A 24 -3.68 25.58 -22.45
N SER A 25 -4.01 25.72 -23.74
CA SER A 25 -5.25 26.39 -24.21
C SER A 25 -6.41 25.42 -24.41
N GLY A 26 -6.88 24.79 -23.32
CA GLY A 26 -8.04 23.89 -23.33
C GLY A 26 -8.55 23.54 -21.92
N PRO A 27 -9.78 22.98 -21.79
CA PRO A 27 -10.29 22.50 -20.51
C PRO A 27 -9.44 21.35 -19.98
N LEU A 28 -9.02 21.42 -18.71
CA LEU A 28 -8.24 20.36 -18.06
C LEU A 28 -9.01 19.03 -18.04
N THR A 29 -8.36 17.96 -18.47
CA THR A 29 -8.88 16.60 -18.32
C THR A 29 -8.84 16.16 -16.85
N PRO A 30 -9.65 15.16 -16.46
CA PRO A 30 -9.62 14.62 -15.09
C PRO A 30 -8.24 14.09 -14.68
N VAL A 31 -7.48 13.51 -15.62
CA VAL A 31 -6.10 13.05 -15.39
C VAL A 31 -5.17 14.22 -15.09
N GLU A 32 -5.15 15.24 -15.96
CA GLU A 32 -4.28 16.41 -15.78
C GLU A 32 -4.60 17.16 -14.50
N LEU A 33 -5.88 17.34 -14.18
CA LEU A 33 -6.32 17.94 -12.93
C LEU A 33 -5.74 17.19 -11.73
N MET A 34 -5.93 15.87 -11.69
CA MET A 34 -5.46 15.04 -10.58
C MET A 34 -3.94 15.05 -10.45
N VAL A 35 -3.21 14.96 -11.57
CA VAL A 35 -1.75 15.03 -11.55
C VAL A 35 -1.29 16.39 -11.03
N ASN A 36 -1.87 17.49 -11.52
CA ASN A 36 -1.55 18.84 -11.08
C ASN A 36 -1.83 19.02 -9.58
N LEU A 37 -2.95 18.51 -9.07
CA LEU A 37 -3.24 18.54 -7.63
C LEU A 37 -2.17 17.82 -6.80
N HIS A 38 -1.51 16.79 -7.32
CA HIS A 38 -0.45 16.10 -6.59
C HIS A 38 0.91 16.79 -6.69
N THR A 39 1.18 17.51 -7.79
CA THR A 39 2.49 18.12 -8.08
C THR A 39 2.57 19.59 -7.66
N VAL A 40 1.46 20.20 -7.23
CA VAL A 40 1.46 21.55 -6.65
C VAL A 40 2.43 21.63 -5.47
N ASP A 41 3.27 22.67 -5.50
CA ASP A 41 4.20 23.00 -4.44
C ASP A 41 3.46 23.25 -3.11
N ALA A 42 3.67 22.33 -2.17
CA ALA A 42 3.03 22.36 -0.84
C ALA A 42 3.44 23.59 -0.01
N SER A 43 4.53 24.29 -0.34
CA SER A 43 4.89 25.55 0.33
C SER A 43 3.99 26.72 -0.08
N LYS A 44 3.32 26.62 -1.23
CA LYS A 44 2.49 27.68 -1.82
C LYS A 44 1.00 27.50 -1.57
N CYS A 45 0.60 26.38 -0.99
CA CYS A 45 -0.78 25.96 -0.82
C CYS A 45 -1.00 25.28 0.53
N ASP A 46 -2.20 25.46 1.11
CA ASP A 46 -2.60 24.72 2.30
C ASP A 46 -2.76 23.23 1.97
N VAL A 47 -1.92 22.40 2.57
CA VAL A 47 -1.90 20.94 2.36
C VAL A 47 -3.24 20.31 2.73
N LYS A 48 -3.96 20.82 3.74
CA LYS A 48 -5.28 20.28 4.11
C LYS A 48 -6.32 20.52 3.03
N SER A 49 -6.31 21.72 2.45
CA SER A 49 -7.14 22.05 1.30
C SER A 49 -6.82 21.17 0.09
N LEU A 50 -5.53 20.92 -0.18
CA LEU A 50 -5.10 20.04 -1.27
C LEU A 50 -5.57 18.59 -1.07
N MET A 51 -5.40 18.05 0.14
CA MET A 51 -5.90 16.73 0.51
C MET A 51 -7.42 16.64 0.32
N LYS A 52 -8.17 17.67 0.74
CA LYS A 52 -9.63 17.71 0.58
C LYS A 52 -10.03 17.73 -0.90
N SER A 53 -9.36 18.52 -1.73
CA SER A 53 -9.62 18.56 -3.17
C SER A 53 -9.35 17.21 -3.84
N ILE A 54 -8.24 16.55 -3.52
CA ILE A 54 -7.93 15.22 -4.04
C ILE A 54 -9.00 14.20 -3.61
N THR A 55 -9.40 14.21 -2.34
CA THR A 55 -10.46 13.31 -1.84
C THR A 55 -11.77 13.52 -2.61
N LEU A 56 -12.22 14.77 -2.77
CA LEU A 56 -13.44 15.09 -3.53
C LEU A 56 -13.35 14.61 -5.00
N CYS A 57 -12.19 14.76 -5.64
CA CYS A 57 -11.98 14.27 -6.99
C CYS A 57 -12.08 12.74 -7.04
N VAL A 58 -11.40 12.02 -6.14
CA VAL A 58 -11.40 10.56 -6.11
C VAL A 58 -12.78 9.97 -5.77
N GLU A 59 -13.60 10.69 -4.98
CA GLU A 59 -14.96 10.29 -4.63
C GLU A 59 -15.99 10.53 -5.75
N ASP A 60 -15.72 11.44 -6.69
CA ASP A 60 -16.57 11.67 -7.87
C ASP A 60 -16.34 10.61 -8.96
N THR A 61 -16.85 9.41 -8.70
CA THR A 61 -16.67 8.23 -9.56
C THR A 61 -17.29 8.36 -10.96
N ASN A 62 -18.12 9.38 -11.21
CA ASN A 62 -18.66 9.67 -12.55
C ASN A 62 -17.61 10.34 -13.45
N THR A 63 -16.78 11.22 -12.87
CA THR A 63 -15.77 12.00 -13.60
C THR A 63 -14.39 11.36 -13.49
N VAL A 64 -14.02 10.95 -12.28
CA VAL A 64 -12.73 10.35 -11.94
C VAL A 64 -12.97 8.85 -11.75
N THR A 65 -13.14 8.16 -12.86
CA THR A 65 -13.40 6.71 -12.86
C THR A 65 -12.21 5.92 -12.34
N SER A 66 -12.41 4.64 -12.03
CA SER A 66 -11.32 3.74 -11.63
C SER A 66 -10.18 3.65 -12.66
N GLU A 67 -10.50 3.85 -13.95
CA GLU A 67 -9.50 3.87 -15.03
C GLU A 67 -8.67 5.15 -14.99
N VAL A 68 -9.32 6.31 -14.85
CA VAL A 68 -8.65 7.61 -14.65
C VAL A 68 -7.73 7.54 -13.44
N ILE A 69 -8.21 7.00 -12.32
CA ILE A 69 -7.41 6.83 -11.09
C ILE A 69 -6.19 5.95 -11.34
N ALA A 70 -6.33 4.83 -12.06
CA ALA A 70 -5.22 3.95 -12.38
C ALA A 70 -4.16 4.67 -13.23
N ILE A 71 -4.58 5.44 -14.24
CA ILE A 71 -3.68 6.25 -15.08
C ILE A 71 -2.92 7.27 -14.21
N VAL A 72 -3.64 8.01 -13.37
CA VAL A 72 -3.06 9.01 -12.45
C VAL A 72 -2.04 8.37 -11.51
N ILE A 73 -2.41 7.27 -10.82
CA ILE A 73 -1.50 6.57 -9.89
C ILE A 73 -0.24 6.11 -10.62
N ASN A 74 -0.38 5.54 -11.83
CA ASN A 74 0.78 5.08 -12.59
C ASN A 74 1.71 6.24 -12.97
N GLN A 75 1.15 7.34 -13.50
CA GLN A 75 1.92 8.53 -13.85
C GLN A 75 2.66 9.12 -12.63
N LEU A 76 1.97 9.25 -11.49
CA LEU A 76 2.57 9.78 -10.26
C LEU A 76 3.67 8.87 -9.69
N ALA A 77 3.48 7.55 -9.75
CA ALA A 77 4.48 6.59 -9.31
C ALA A 77 5.74 6.59 -10.20
N GLU A 78 5.60 6.95 -11.48
CA GLU A 78 6.71 7.01 -12.44
C GLU A 78 7.55 8.30 -12.32
N GLN A 79 7.04 9.35 -11.68
CA GLN A 79 7.78 10.61 -11.50
C GLN A 79 9.13 10.44 -10.77
N PRO A 80 10.19 11.17 -11.16
CA PRO A 80 11.50 11.08 -10.50
C PRO A 80 11.44 11.35 -8.99
N ILE A 81 10.64 12.34 -8.61
CA ILE A 81 10.30 12.65 -7.21
C ILE A 81 8.82 12.31 -7.03
N MET A 82 8.54 11.25 -6.27
CA MET A 82 7.15 10.83 -6.04
C MET A 82 6.41 11.84 -5.17
N PRO A 83 5.21 12.30 -5.58
CA PRO A 83 4.43 13.22 -4.78
C PRO A 83 3.99 12.63 -3.44
N THR A 84 4.15 13.42 -2.38
CA THR A 84 3.89 13.00 -0.97
C THR A 84 2.49 12.43 -0.75
N LEU A 85 1.49 12.87 -1.51
CA LEU A 85 0.09 12.44 -1.37
C LEU A 85 -0.26 11.16 -2.16
N LEU A 86 0.67 10.60 -2.95
CA LEU A 86 0.44 9.43 -3.79
C LEU A 86 -0.15 8.25 -3.01
N MET A 87 0.48 7.84 -1.91
CA MET A 87 -0.01 6.70 -1.14
C MET A 87 -1.38 6.93 -0.52
N ARG A 88 -1.71 8.18 -0.16
CA ARG A 88 -3.05 8.53 0.33
C ARG A 88 -4.09 8.31 -0.77
N THR A 89 -3.77 8.65 -2.01
CA THR A 89 -4.63 8.41 -3.17
C THR A 89 -4.78 6.92 -3.47
N ILE A 90 -3.70 6.14 -3.39
CA ILE A 90 -3.74 4.68 -3.54
C ILE A 90 -4.66 4.03 -2.48
N LEU A 91 -4.52 4.41 -1.21
CA LEU A 91 -5.35 3.88 -0.11
C LEU A 91 -6.85 4.21 -0.28
N GLN A 92 -7.15 5.43 -0.72
CA GLN A 92 -8.53 5.84 -1.04
C GLN A 92 -9.08 5.06 -2.24
N ALA A 93 -8.30 4.96 -3.31
CA ALA A 93 -8.66 4.21 -4.51
C ALA A 93 -8.97 2.73 -4.20
N LEU A 94 -8.17 2.07 -3.35
CA LEU A 94 -8.45 0.70 -2.91
C LEU A 94 -9.75 0.58 -2.11
N SER A 95 -10.08 1.60 -1.31
CA SER A 95 -11.28 1.58 -0.48
C SER A 95 -12.55 1.76 -1.33
N LEU A 96 -12.48 2.57 -2.39
CA LEU A 96 -13.61 2.83 -3.30
C LEU A 96 -13.71 1.81 -4.44
N HIS A 97 -12.58 1.26 -4.88
CA HIS A 97 -12.49 0.36 -6.03
C HIS A 97 -11.63 -0.88 -5.72
N PRO A 98 -12.15 -1.85 -4.94
CA PRO A 98 -11.41 -3.07 -4.59
C PRO A 98 -10.86 -3.85 -5.80
N LYS A 99 -11.50 -3.72 -6.97
CA LYS A 99 -11.03 -4.29 -8.25
C LYS A 99 -9.62 -3.82 -8.67
N LEU A 100 -9.13 -2.70 -8.13
CA LEU A 100 -7.78 -2.19 -8.40
C LEU A 100 -6.69 -2.91 -7.59
N THR A 101 -7.01 -3.86 -6.71
CA THR A 101 -6.03 -4.54 -5.85
C THR A 101 -4.84 -5.11 -6.64
N GLY A 102 -5.08 -5.83 -7.73
CA GLY A 102 -4.00 -6.37 -8.57
C GLY A 102 -3.11 -5.28 -9.20
N PHE A 103 -3.72 -4.20 -9.68
CA PHE A 103 -2.98 -3.04 -10.19
C PHE A 103 -2.13 -2.38 -9.09
N VAL A 104 -2.70 -2.18 -7.91
CA VAL A 104 -1.99 -1.55 -6.79
C VAL A 104 -0.83 -2.41 -6.30
N LEU A 105 -0.96 -3.73 -6.25
CA LEU A 105 0.16 -4.63 -5.92
C LEU A 105 1.34 -4.44 -6.89
N ASN A 106 1.06 -4.28 -8.20
CA ASN A 106 2.10 -3.97 -9.18
C ASN A 106 2.75 -2.60 -8.93
N ILE A 107 1.97 -1.59 -8.52
CA ILE A 107 2.52 -0.29 -8.12
C ILE A 107 3.41 -0.45 -6.88
N LEU A 108 2.98 -1.17 -5.85
CA LEU A 108 3.79 -1.43 -4.65
C LEU A 108 5.12 -2.09 -5.01
N GLN A 109 5.13 -3.05 -5.95
CA GLN A 109 6.36 -3.65 -6.45
C GLN A 109 7.30 -2.63 -7.11
N LYS A 110 6.77 -1.69 -7.92
CA LYS A 110 7.56 -0.59 -8.49
C LYS A 110 8.12 0.34 -7.40
N LEU A 111 7.36 0.60 -6.33
CA LEU A 111 7.76 1.46 -5.23
C LEU A 111 8.96 0.90 -4.44
N LEU A 112 9.12 -0.42 -4.38
CA LEU A 112 10.32 -1.05 -3.81
C LEU A 112 11.58 -0.66 -4.57
N VAL A 113 11.55 -0.72 -5.91
CA VAL A 113 12.69 -0.34 -6.76
C VAL A 113 13.04 1.13 -6.57
N LYS A 114 12.02 1.98 -6.35
CA LYS A 114 12.19 3.40 -6.03
C LYS A 114 12.56 3.69 -4.57
N GLN A 115 12.82 2.67 -3.76
CA GLN A 115 13.26 2.79 -2.38
C GLN A 115 12.31 3.67 -1.55
N VAL A 116 11.01 3.40 -1.65
CA VAL A 116 9.94 4.16 -0.99
C VAL A 116 10.17 4.42 0.51
N TRP A 117 10.91 3.53 1.19
CA TRP A 117 11.34 3.68 2.59
C TRP A 117 12.19 4.92 2.88
N LYS A 118 12.79 5.56 1.87
CA LYS A 118 13.55 6.81 2.04
C LYS A 118 12.67 8.03 2.33
N ASN A 119 11.39 7.97 1.98
CA ASN A 119 10.42 9.02 2.27
C ASN A 119 9.44 8.53 3.35
N LYS A 120 9.53 9.08 4.56
CA LYS A 120 8.73 8.63 5.71
C LYS A 120 7.22 8.61 5.44
N VAL A 121 6.68 9.64 4.78
CA VAL A 121 5.24 9.75 4.53
C VAL A 121 4.76 8.71 3.53
N LEU A 122 5.52 8.50 2.44
CA LEU A 122 5.22 7.46 1.47
C LEU A 122 5.42 6.06 2.06
N TRP A 123 6.43 5.89 2.91
CA TRP A 123 6.70 4.62 3.58
C TRP A 123 5.57 4.20 4.52
N GLU A 124 5.08 5.10 5.36
CA GLU A 124 3.92 4.83 6.22
C GLU A 124 2.68 4.44 5.41
N GLY A 125 2.46 5.13 4.28
CA GLY A 125 1.37 4.78 3.36
C GLY A 125 1.56 3.42 2.70
N PHE A 126 2.80 3.10 2.30
CA PHE A 126 3.17 1.80 1.72
C PHE A 126 2.84 0.66 2.69
N ILE A 127 3.27 0.76 3.95
CA ILE A 127 2.99 -0.25 4.98
C ILE A 127 1.49 -0.48 5.14
N LYS A 128 0.71 0.59 5.29
CA LYS A 128 -0.76 0.51 5.42
C LYS A 128 -1.41 -0.12 4.18
N CYS A 129 -0.86 0.13 3.01
CA CYS A 129 -1.35 -0.45 1.77
C CYS A 129 -1.06 -1.96 1.71
N CYS A 130 0.14 -2.38 2.11
CA CYS A 130 0.47 -3.79 2.27
C CYS A 130 -0.45 -4.47 3.30
N GLU A 131 -0.70 -3.83 4.45
CA GLU A 131 -1.62 -4.35 5.47
C GLU A 131 -3.02 -4.61 4.90
N LYS A 132 -3.55 -3.66 4.13
CA LYS A 132 -4.90 -3.73 3.53
C LYS A 132 -5.01 -4.76 2.42
N THR A 133 -3.90 -5.16 1.81
CA THR A 133 -3.85 -6.07 0.65
C THR A 133 -3.25 -7.42 0.99
N GLN A 134 -3.32 -7.81 2.26
CA GLN A 134 -3.01 -9.17 2.70
C GLN A 134 -4.04 -10.16 2.14
N PRO A 135 -3.62 -11.39 1.79
CA PRO A 135 -2.25 -11.92 1.89
C PRO A 135 -1.36 -11.60 0.67
N GLN A 136 -1.91 -11.02 -0.38
CA GLN A 136 -1.21 -10.86 -1.67
C GLN A 136 0.04 -9.97 -1.57
N SER A 137 0.10 -9.08 -0.59
CA SER A 137 1.24 -8.19 -0.34
C SER A 137 2.45 -8.87 0.33
N PHE A 138 2.33 -10.09 0.87
CA PHE A 138 3.43 -10.73 1.60
C PHE A 138 4.66 -11.00 0.73
N SER A 139 4.46 -11.40 -0.53
CA SER A 139 5.57 -11.59 -1.47
C SER A 139 6.35 -10.29 -1.74
N ILE A 140 5.70 -9.14 -1.65
CA ILE A 140 6.32 -7.82 -1.76
C ILE A 140 7.09 -7.50 -0.47
N LEU A 141 6.48 -7.74 0.70
CA LEU A 141 7.12 -7.50 1.99
C LEU A 141 8.37 -8.38 2.20
N LEU A 142 8.37 -9.62 1.72
CA LEU A 142 9.51 -10.54 1.82
C LEU A 142 10.72 -10.12 0.98
N GLN A 143 10.56 -9.19 0.03
CA GLN A 143 11.67 -8.64 -0.77
C GLN A 143 12.39 -7.48 -0.07
N LEU A 144 11.85 -6.97 1.04
CA LEU A 144 12.48 -5.91 1.82
C LEU A 144 13.71 -6.44 2.58
N SER A 145 14.64 -5.54 2.88
CA SER A 145 15.76 -5.87 3.75
C SER A 145 15.30 -6.16 5.19
N PRO A 146 16.09 -6.89 5.99
CA PRO A 146 15.69 -7.24 7.36
C PRO A 146 15.34 -6.03 8.23
N SER A 147 16.09 -4.92 8.12
CA SER A 147 15.80 -3.69 8.89
C SER A 147 14.45 -3.07 8.54
N GLN A 148 14.06 -3.14 7.26
CA GLN A 148 12.78 -2.63 6.79
C GLN A 148 11.63 -3.52 7.25
N ILE A 149 11.79 -4.85 7.18
CA ILE A 149 10.80 -5.80 7.69
C ILE A 149 10.58 -5.58 9.19
N GLY A 150 11.67 -5.42 9.97
CA GLY A 150 11.57 -5.08 11.39
C GLY A 150 10.70 -3.83 11.63
N HIS A 151 10.93 -2.77 10.85
CA HIS A 151 10.13 -1.54 10.95
C HIS A 151 8.65 -1.75 10.55
N VAL A 152 8.36 -2.55 9.50
CA VAL A 152 6.98 -2.94 9.14
C VAL A 152 6.28 -3.59 10.32
N LEU A 153 6.94 -4.57 10.98
CA LEU A 153 6.37 -5.30 12.10
C LEU A 153 6.20 -4.43 13.36
N THR A 154 7.03 -3.40 13.54
CA THR A 154 6.83 -2.41 14.61
C THR A 154 5.61 -1.53 14.34
N MET A 155 5.43 -1.09 13.09
CA MET A 155 4.33 -0.20 12.70
C MET A 155 2.98 -0.90 12.60
N CYS A 156 2.97 -2.15 12.11
CA CYS A 156 1.77 -2.97 11.95
C CYS A 156 2.03 -4.39 12.53
N PRO A 157 1.98 -4.56 13.87
CA PRO A 157 2.21 -5.85 14.51
C PRO A 157 1.24 -6.96 14.06
N SER A 158 0.04 -6.56 13.63
CA SER A 158 -1.01 -7.41 13.05
C SER A 158 -0.55 -8.24 11.85
N ILE A 159 0.47 -7.79 11.11
CA ILE A 159 0.99 -8.47 9.92
C ILE A 159 1.85 -9.69 10.28
N ARG A 160 2.44 -9.74 11.49
CA ARG A 160 3.44 -10.75 11.86
C ARG A 160 2.91 -12.17 11.69
N GLU A 161 1.80 -12.47 12.35
CA GLU A 161 1.23 -13.82 12.39
C GLU A 161 0.73 -14.31 11.02
N PRO A 162 -0.02 -13.49 10.25
CA PRO A 162 -0.39 -13.84 8.87
C PRO A 162 0.82 -14.05 7.94
N MET A 163 1.84 -13.19 8.04
CA MET A 163 3.05 -13.29 7.20
C MET A 163 3.86 -14.54 7.56
N TYR A 164 3.95 -14.89 8.83
CA TYR A 164 4.52 -16.16 9.30
C TYR A 164 3.76 -17.36 8.72
N SER A 165 2.44 -17.39 8.90
CA SER A 165 1.58 -18.47 8.39
C SER A 165 1.74 -18.66 6.88
N HIS A 166 1.87 -17.56 6.14
CA HIS A 166 2.12 -17.59 4.70
C HIS A 166 3.47 -18.22 4.33
N VAL A 167 4.56 -17.84 5.02
CA VAL A 167 5.89 -18.41 4.81
C VAL A 167 5.91 -19.92 5.11
N MET A 168 5.13 -20.37 6.10
CA MET A 168 5.00 -21.79 6.42
C MET A 168 4.25 -22.62 5.41
N GLN A 169 3.50 -22.00 4.51
CA GLN A 169 2.84 -22.71 3.41
C GLN A 169 3.78 -22.90 2.21
N PHE A 170 4.98 -22.32 2.23
CA PHE A 170 5.93 -22.48 1.14
C PHE A 170 6.57 -23.88 1.16
N PRO A 171 6.86 -24.45 -0.03
CA PRO A 171 7.70 -25.64 -0.13
C PRO A 171 9.08 -25.41 0.49
N ASP A 172 9.71 -26.46 1.02
CA ASP A 172 11.03 -26.41 1.66
C ASP A 172 12.10 -25.72 0.81
N SER A 173 12.07 -25.99 -0.49
CA SER A 173 12.97 -25.37 -1.46
C SER A 173 12.83 -23.86 -1.51
N GLN A 174 11.62 -23.31 -1.37
CA GLN A 174 11.39 -21.86 -1.35
C GLN A 174 11.69 -21.26 0.02
N ARG A 175 11.37 -21.98 1.10
CA ARG A 175 11.68 -21.55 2.48
C ARG A 175 13.18 -21.37 2.71
N ALA A 176 14.00 -22.26 2.13
CA ALA A 176 15.46 -22.18 2.22
C ALA A 176 16.07 -20.89 1.64
N HIS A 177 15.35 -20.17 0.77
CA HIS A 177 15.81 -18.90 0.20
C HIS A 177 15.41 -17.68 1.05
N ILE A 178 14.60 -17.86 2.09
CA ILE A 178 14.22 -16.77 2.99
C ILE A 178 15.36 -16.59 4.01
N PRO A 179 15.91 -15.37 4.16
CA PRO A 179 17.01 -15.14 5.10
C PRO A 179 16.61 -15.51 6.52
N ASN A 180 17.47 -16.26 7.23
CA ASN A 180 17.24 -16.66 8.63
C ASN A 180 16.94 -15.48 9.56
N SER A 181 17.48 -14.28 9.29
CA SER A 181 17.15 -13.06 10.02
C SER A 181 15.68 -12.66 9.91
N VAL A 182 15.06 -12.86 8.74
CA VAL A 182 13.64 -12.57 8.50
C VAL A 182 12.77 -13.56 9.24
N VAL A 183 13.15 -14.83 9.20
CA VAL A 183 12.47 -15.88 9.97
C VAL A 183 12.60 -15.57 11.47
N MET A 184 13.78 -15.27 11.99
CA MET A 184 13.91 -14.87 13.41
C MET A 184 13.03 -13.67 13.82
N MET A 185 12.88 -12.66 12.97
CA MET A 185 12.02 -11.50 13.27
C MET A 185 10.52 -11.81 13.26
N LEU A 186 10.10 -12.80 12.48
CA LEU A 186 8.70 -13.23 12.43
C LEU A 186 8.34 -14.11 13.64
N TYR A 187 9.29 -14.87 14.18
CA TYR A 187 9.04 -15.92 15.17
C TYR A 187 9.52 -15.57 16.57
N GLY A 188 10.45 -14.62 16.70
CA GLY A 188 11.17 -14.39 17.96
C GLY A 188 12.15 -15.50 18.33
N ALA A 189 12.36 -16.49 17.46
CA ALA A 189 13.22 -17.68 17.64
C ALA A 189 13.80 -18.15 16.28
N PRO A 190 14.89 -18.95 16.25
CA PRO A 190 15.43 -19.55 15.03
C PRO A 190 14.40 -20.44 14.31
N VAL A 191 14.55 -20.58 12.99
CA VAL A 191 13.64 -21.37 12.12
C VAL A 191 13.47 -22.80 12.64
N ASP A 192 14.57 -23.41 13.07
CA ASP A 192 14.61 -24.80 13.52
C ASP A 192 13.81 -25.02 14.80
N GLU A 193 13.84 -24.07 15.74
CA GLU A 193 13.05 -24.13 16.98
C GLU A 193 11.56 -23.94 16.69
N ALA A 194 11.22 -23.08 15.74
CA ALA A 194 9.84 -22.84 15.38
C ALA A 194 9.18 -23.98 14.58
N LEU A 195 9.97 -24.67 13.75
CA LEU A 195 9.53 -25.90 13.10
C LEU A 195 9.31 -27.01 14.14
N GLN A 196 10.19 -27.12 15.14
CA GLN A 196 10.02 -28.04 16.28
C GLN A 196 8.76 -27.73 17.10
N MET A 197 8.48 -26.46 17.40
CA MET A 197 7.25 -26.07 18.12
C MET A 197 5.98 -26.46 17.35
N LYS A 198 6.00 -26.39 16.01
CA LYS A 198 4.87 -26.77 15.16
C LYS A 198 4.67 -28.28 15.10
N ASP A 199 5.76 -29.04 15.02
CA ASP A 199 5.73 -30.51 15.06
C ASP A 199 5.30 -31.05 16.43
N GLU A 200 5.71 -30.39 17.53
CA GLU A 200 5.25 -30.72 18.89
C GLU A 200 3.76 -30.43 19.08
N GLN A 201 3.28 -29.27 18.62
CA GLN A 201 1.86 -28.90 18.74
C GLN A 201 0.95 -29.80 17.90
N TYR A 202 1.38 -30.18 16.69
CA TYR A 202 0.69 -31.17 15.86
C TYR A 202 0.69 -32.57 16.50
N SER A 203 1.81 -32.99 17.11
CA SER A 203 1.86 -34.26 17.85
C SER A 203 0.95 -34.27 19.08
N TYR A 204 0.72 -33.12 19.73
CA TYR A 204 -0.19 -33.02 20.87
C TYR A 204 -1.65 -33.12 20.42
N GLU A 205 -2.05 -32.38 19.38
CA GLU A 205 -3.43 -32.41 18.85
C GLU A 205 -3.83 -33.82 18.39
N VAL A 206 -2.97 -34.50 17.64
CA VAL A 206 -3.18 -35.90 17.20
C VAL A 206 -3.33 -36.87 18.39
N LYS A 207 -2.59 -36.65 19.49
CA LYS A 207 -2.71 -37.48 20.71
C LYS A 207 -4.02 -37.23 21.46
N THR A 208 -4.52 -36.00 21.51
CA THR A 208 -5.82 -35.68 22.10
C THR A 208 -6.99 -36.22 21.28
N GLU A 209 -6.96 -36.10 19.95
CA GLU A 209 -8.00 -36.67 19.08
C GLU A 209 -8.05 -38.21 19.18
N ALA A 210 -6.89 -38.86 19.26
CA ALA A 210 -6.80 -40.31 19.47
C ALA A 210 -7.36 -40.73 20.85
N HIS A 211 -7.13 -39.93 21.90
CA HIS A 211 -7.64 -40.21 23.24
C HIS A 211 -9.17 -40.05 23.35
N ASP A 212 -9.75 -39.10 22.64
CA ASP A 212 -11.20 -38.86 22.64
C ASP A 212 -11.96 -39.90 21.79
N SER A 213 -11.34 -40.43 20.74
CA SER A 213 -11.89 -41.52 19.92
C SER A 213 -11.98 -42.88 20.61
N TYR A 214 -11.25 -43.08 21.71
CA TYR A 214 -11.22 -44.34 22.47
C TYR A 214 -12.18 -44.34 23.67
N ASN A 215 -12.73 -43.18 24.03
CA ASN A 215 -13.64 -42.96 25.17
C ASN A 215 -15.08 -42.64 24.75
N SER A 216 -15.42 -42.75 23.46
CA SER A 216 -16.80 -42.74 22.92
C SER A 216 -17.20 -44.14 22.45
#